data_AF-A0A945EX81-F1
#
_entry.id   AF-A0A945EX81-F1
#
_cell.length_a   1.000
_cell.length_b   1.000
_cell.length_c   1.000
_cell.angle_alpha   90.00
_cell.angle_beta   90.00
_cell.angle_gamma   90.00
#
_symmetry.space_group_name_H-M   'P 1'
#
loop_
_entity.id
_entity.type
_entity.pdbx_description
1 polymer ?
#
loop_
_entity_poly.entity_id
_entity_poly.type
_entity_poly.pdbx_seq_one_letter_code
_entity_poly.pdbx_strand_id
1 'polypeptide(L)'
;MIKNDTIIALATPSGVGAISVIRLSGEKSIEIVAAFFNPIKKGKILNNQKSHTIHLGHIVNNETLLDEVLVSVFKNPKSYTGENVVEISCHGSSFIQQEIIQLFLKNGCRMADNGEFTMRAFLNGKMDLSQA
;
A
#
# COMPACT_ATOMS: atom_id res chain seq x y z
N MET A 1 -3.07 -14.28 18.46
CA MET A 1 -3.36 -12.83 18.64
C MET A 1 -3.00 -12.14 17.35
N ILE A 2 -3.91 -11.40 16.72
CA ILE A 2 -3.62 -10.70 15.45
C ILE A 2 -2.46 -9.72 15.72
N LYS A 3 -1.40 -9.79 14.93
CA LYS A 3 -0.34 -8.78 15.00
C LYS A 3 -0.91 -7.48 14.42
N ASN A 4 -0.84 -6.40 15.18
CA ASN A 4 -1.24 -5.06 14.74
C ASN A 4 -0.18 -4.42 13.81
N ASP A 5 0.45 -5.24 12.97
CA ASP A 5 1.47 -4.80 12.03
C ASP A 5 0.84 -4.29 10.74
N THR A 6 1.61 -3.46 10.03
CA THR A 6 1.28 -3.05 8.66
C THR A 6 1.90 -4.06 7.71
N ILE A 7 1.07 -4.70 6.89
CA ILE A 7 1.49 -5.70 5.90
C ILE A 7 1.61 -5.10 4.52
N ILE A 8 2.50 -5.66 3.69
CA ILE A 8 2.71 -5.30 2.29
C ILE A 8 2.79 -6.54 1.41
N ALA A 9 2.24 -6.47 0.20
CA ALA A 9 2.50 -7.46 -0.86
C ALA A 9 2.23 -6.87 -2.25
N LEU A 10 2.75 -7.55 -3.27
CA LEU A 10 2.32 -7.34 -4.65
C LEU A 10 0.88 -7.87 -4.80
N ALA A 11 -0.04 -7.01 -5.22
CA ALA A 11 -1.45 -7.33 -5.42
C ALA A 11 -1.78 -7.74 -6.87
N THR A 12 -0.89 -7.43 -7.82
CA THR A 12 -0.96 -7.90 -9.21
C THR A 12 -0.18 -9.20 -9.40
N PRO A 13 -0.47 -9.99 -10.45
CA PRO A 13 0.36 -11.15 -10.80
C PRO A 13 1.84 -10.78 -10.94
N SER A 14 2.72 -11.70 -10.55
CA SER A 14 4.16 -11.53 -10.74
C SER A 14 4.52 -11.51 -12.22
N GLY A 15 5.48 -10.68 -12.60
CA GLY A 15 5.97 -10.58 -13.97
C GLY A 15 6.20 -9.15 -14.42
N VAL A 16 6.41 -9.00 -15.72
CA VAL A 16 6.58 -7.71 -16.38
C VAL A 16 5.25 -7.26 -16.99
N GLY A 17 4.90 -6.00 -16.77
CA GLY A 17 3.71 -5.38 -17.35
C GLY A 17 3.86 -3.87 -17.41
N ALA A 18 2.83 -3.18 -17.91
CA ALA A 18 2.83 -1.72 -17.90
C ALA A 18 2.73 -1.17 -16.46
N ILE A 19 1.87 -1.79 -15.65
CA ILE A 19 1.57 -1.34 -14.28
C ILE A 19 1.62 -2.54 -13.33
N SER A 20 1.99 -2.27 -12.08
CA SER A 20 1.85 -3.20 -10.96
C SER A 20 1.30 -2.49 -9.74
N VAL A 21 0.52 -3.21 -8.93
CA VAL A 21 -0.07 -2.66 -7.72
C VAL A 21 0.56 -3.32 -6.51
N ILE A 22 1.15 -2.52 -5.64
CA ILE A 22 1.65 -2.94 -4.33
C ILE A 22 0.66 -2.44 -3.28
N ARG A 23 0.13 -3.34 -2.46
CA ARG A 23 -0.88 -3.03 -1.45
C ARG A 23 -0.28 -3.09 -0.05
N LEU A 24 -0.57 -2.06 0.74
CA LEU A 24 -0.28 -2.00 2.17
C LEU A 24 -1.59 -1.97 2.97
N SER A 25 -1.66 -2.70 4.09
CA SER A 25 -2.80 -2.68 5.02
C SER A 25 -2.33 -2.67 6.46
N GLY A 26 -2.96 -1.84 7.29
CA GLY A 26 -2.66 -1.73 8.72
C GLY A 26 -2.78 -0.29 9.21
N GLU A 27 -2.77 -0.09 10.52
CA GLU A 27 -2.98 1.24 11.15
C GLU A 27 -2.04 2.31 10.59
N LYS A 28 -0.77 1.96 10.39
CA LYS A 28 0.31 2.86 9.95
C LYS A 28 0.53 2.91 8.44
N SER A 29 -0.30 2.24 7.63
CA SER A 29 -0.08 2.14 6.18
C SER A 29 0.02 3.50 5.48
N ILE A 30 -0.85 4.45 5.83
CA ILE A 30 -0.84 5.79 5.23
C ILE A 30 0.37 6.59 5.73
N GLU A 31 0.70 6.50 7.02
CA GLU A 31 1.84 7.20 7.61
C GLU A 31 3.17 6.74 6.99
N ILE A 32 3.37 5.42 6.90
CA ILE A 32 4.57 4.83 6.32
C ILE A 32 4.70 5.24 4.85
N VAL A 33 3.64 5.14 4.05
CA VAL A 33 3.71 5.57 2.63
C VAL A 33 3.93 7.07 2.51
N ALA A 34 3.31 7.89 3.36
CA ALA A 34 3.48 9.34 3.35
C ALA A 34 4.93 9.77 3.57
N ALA A 35 5.73 9.02 4.34
CA ALA A 35 7.13 9.32 4.61
C ALA A 35 8.03 9.15 3.36
N PHE A 36 7.64 8.30 2.42
CA PHE A 36 8.42 8.01 1.20
C PHE A 36 7.75 8.52 -0.09
N PHE A 37 6.58 9.14 0.03
CA PHE A 37 5.82 9.65 -1.12
C PHE A 37 5.91 11.17 -1.23
N ASN A 38 6.47 11.64 -2.34
CA ASN A 38 6.54 13.05 -2.70
C ASN A 38 5.46 13.39 -3.74
N PRO A 39 4.36 14.06 -3.36
CA PRO A 39 3.31 14.39 -4.33
C PRO A 39 3.78 15.44 -5.34
N ILE A 40 3.34 15.31 -6.60
CA ILE A 40 3.63 16.34 -7.64
C ILE A 40 3.10 17.72 -7.22
N LYS A 41 1.93 17.75 -6.58
CA LYS A 41 1.35 18.99 -6.07
C LYS A 41 2.04 19.39 -4.76
N LYS A 42 2.84 20.46 -4.80
CA LYS A 42 3.51 21.05 -3.63
C LYS A 42 2.53 21.32 -2.48
N GLY A 43 2.98 21.06 -1.25
CA GLY A 43 2.19 21.28 -0.03
C GLY A 43 1.08 20.25 0.21
N LYS A 44 0.90 19.26 -0.67
CA LYS A 44 -0.01 18.14 -0.42
C LYS A 44 0.61 17.21 0.63
N ILE A 45 -0.16 16.86 1.65
CA ILE A 45 0.21 15.88 2.68
C ILE A 45 -0.72 14.68 2.54
N LEU A 46 -0.16 13.48 2.33
CA LEU A 46 -0.92 12.26 2.08
C LEU A 46 -1.87 11.91 3.24
N ASN A 47 -1.40 12.05 4.49
CA ASN A 47 -2.19 11.80 5.70
C ASN A 47 -3.49 12.63 5.76
N ASN A 48 -3.48 13.84 5.18
CA ASN A 48 -4.63 14.76 5.20
C ASN A 48 -5.61 14.51 4.04
N GLN A 49 -5.31 13.59 3.12
CA GLN A 49 -6.18 13.33 1.98
C GLN A 49 -7.44 12.56 2.40
N LYS A 50 -8.50 12.71 1.61
CA LYS A 50 -9.75 11.96 1.83
C LYS A 50 -9.54 10.48 1.49
N SER A 51 -10.43 9.63 1.99
CA SER A 51 -10.50 8.24 1.54
C SER A 51 -11.03 8.17 0.10
N HIS A 52 -10.70 7.11 -0.63
CA HIS A 52 -11.10 6.87 -2.03
C HIS A 52 -10.62 7.95 -3.00
N THR A 53 -9.39 8.42 -2.80
CA THR A 53 -8.75 9.36 -3.73
C THR A 53 -7.42 8.83 -4.21
N ILE A 54 -7.04 9.26 -5.41
CA ILE A 54 -5.78 8.91 -6.06
C ILE A 54 -4.85 10.12 -6.15
N HIS A 55 -3.56 9.90 -6.01
CA HIS A 55 -2.55 10.95 -5.94
C HIS A 55 -1.31 10.59 -6.75
N LEU A 56 -0.99 11.44 -7.73
CA LEU A 56 0.26 11.35 -8.49
C LEU A 56 1.43 11.92 -7.70
N GLY A 57 2.55 11.21 -7.73
CA GLY A 57 3.80 11.61 -7.09
C GLY A 57 4.91 10.59 -7.30
N HIS A 58 5.95 10.73 -6.51
CA HIS A 58 7.16 9.91 -6.60
C HIS A 58 7.34 9.11 -5.32
N ILE A 59 7.72 7.84 -5.43
CA ILE A 59 8.32 7.11 -4.31
C ILE A 59 9.81 7.40 -4.30
N VAL A 60 10.30 7.93 -3.18
CA VAL A 60 11.69 8.37 -3.02
C VAL A 60 12.28 7.72 -1.78
N ASN A 61 13.48 7.17 -1.92
CA ASN A 61 14.29 6.68 -0.81
C ASN A 61 15.50 7.61 -0.64
N ASN A 62 15.48 8.45 0.40
CA ASN A 62 16.45 9.54 0.58
C ASN A 62 16.50 10.48 -0.63
N GLU A 63 17.57 10.41 -1.44
CA GLU A 63 17.75 11.21 -2.66
C GLU A 63 17.45 10.40 -3.94
N THR A 64 17.21 9.09 -3.81
CA THR A 64 16.97 8.20 -4.94
C THR A 64 15.48 8.14 -5.27
N LEU A 65 15.13 8.64 -6.44
CA LEU A 65 13.82 8.40 -7.05
C LEU A 65 13.71 6.92 -7.41
N LEU A 66 12.75 6.20 -6.81
CA LEU A 66 12.46 4.83 -7.19
C LEU A 66 11.52 4.79 -8.39
N ASP A 67 10.38 5.49 -8.30
CA ASP A 67 9.39 5.51 -9.38
C ASP A 67 8.42 6.69 -9.30
N GLU A 68 7.81 7.04 -10.44
CA GLU A 68 6.60 7.85 -10.51
C GLU A 68 5.37 6.95 -10.43
N VAL A 69 4.51 7.21 -9.45
CA VAL A 69 3.42 6.31 -9.05
C VAL A 69 2.10 7.05 -8.88
N LEU A 70 1.02 6.27 -8.92
CA LEU A 70 -0.27 6.69 -8.39
C LEU A 70 -0.51 6.00 -7.03
N VAL A 71 -0.76 6.81 -6.00
CA VAL A 71 -1.09 6.33 -4.66
C VAL A 71 -2.58 6.49 -4.41
N SER A 72 -3.29 5.37 -4.21
CA SER A 72 -4.69 5.34 -3.80
C SER A 72 -4.81 5.16 -2.29
N VAL A 73 -5.65 5.96 -1.65
CA VAL A 73 -5.81 5.97 -0.18
C VAL A 73 -7.21 5.49 0.21
N PHE A 74 -7.29 4.48 1.07
CA PHE A 74 -8.53 3.98 1.65
C PHE A 74 -8.42 4.00 3.18
N LYS A 75 -9.19 4.85 3.84
CA LYS A 75 -9.18 4.98 5.31
C LYS A 75 -10.16 3.99 5.96
N ASN A 76 -9.76 3.43 7.10
CA ASN A 76 -10.63 2.65 8.00
C ASN A 76 -11.96 3.40 8.26
N PRO A 77 -13.14 2.74 8.23
CA PRO A 77 -13.39 1.31 7.97
C PRO A 77 -13.71 1.01 6.50
N LYS A 78 -13.55 2.00 5.62
CA LYS A 78 -13.97 1.96 4.22
C LYS A 78 -12.80 1.55 3.33
N SER A 79 -12.35 0.32 3.50
CA SER A 79 -11.32 -0.34 2.69
C SER A 79 -11.64 -1.83 2.55
N TYR A 80 -10.87 -2.55 1.73
CA TYR A 80 -11.02 -3.99 1.56
C TYR A 80 -10.84 -4.76 2.87
N THR A 81 -9.76 -4.48 3.62
CA THR A 81 -9.45 -5.16 4.88
C THR A 81 -10.23 -4.61 6.07
N GLY A 82 -10.86 -3.44 5.94
CA GLY A 82 -11.42 -2.69 7.07
C GLY A 82 -10.40 -1.82 7.82
N GLU A 83 -9.12 -1.91 7.48
CA GLU A 83 -8.04 -1.09 8.04
C GLU A 83 -7.76 0.14 7.17
N ASN A 84 -6.75 0.94 7.52
CA ASN A 84 -6.17 1.84 6.53
C ASN A 84 -5.44 1.00 5.48
N VAL A 85 -5.75 1.24 4.20
CA VAL A 85 -5.12 0.60 3.04
C VAL A 85 -4.57 1.67 2.11
N VAL A 86 -3.37 1.41 1.60
CA VAL A 86 -2.76 2.20 0.53
C VAL A 86 -2.40 1.27 -0.61
N GLU A 87 -2.67 1.70 -1.83
CA GLU A 87 -2.25 1.00 -3.03
C GLU A 87 -1.32 1.90 -3.84
N ILE A 88 -0.15 1.37 -4.19
CA ILE A 88 0.87 2.04 -4.98
C ILE A 88 0.85 1.39 -6.36
N SER A 89 0.28 2.08 -7.33
CA SER A 89 0.35 1.71 -8.74
C SER A 89 1.64 2.27 -9.33
N CYS A 90 2.59 1.39 -9.60
CA CYS A 90 3.93 1.68 -10.12
C CYS A 90 4.12 1.05 -11.50
N HIS A 91 5.22 1.37 -12.18
CA HIS A 91 5.59 0.69 -13.41
C HIS A 91 5.79 -0.81 -13.17
N GLY A 92 5.32 -1.65 -14.09
CA GLY A 92 5.36 -3.10 -13.95
C GLY A 92 6.73 -3.74 -14.22
N SER A 93 7.81 -3.11 -13.75
CA SER A 93 9.16 -3.67 -13.74
C SER A 93 9.39 -4.47 -12.46
N SER A 94 9.88 -5.70 -12.58
CA SER A 94 10.21 -6.53 -11.41
C SER A 94 11.22 -5.89 -10.47
N PHE A 95 12.19 -5.14 -11.02
CA PHE A 95 13.17 -4.39 -10.25
C PHE A 95 12.49 -3.29 -9.41
N ILE A 96 11.62 -2.49 -10.02
CA ILE A 96 10.88 -1.42 -9.33
C ILE A 96 9.98 -1.98 -8.23
N GLN A 97 9.24 -3.06 -8.55
CA GLN A 97 8.38 -3.73 -7.57
C GLN A 97 9.18 -4.17 -6.33
N GLN A 98 10.35 -4.79 -6.55
CA GLN A 98 11.22 -5.28 -5.47
C GLN A 98 11.80 -4.13 -4.65
N GLU A 99 12.31 -3.08 -5.28
CA GLU A 99 12.88 -1.91 -4.58
C GLU A 99 11.83 -1.22 -3.69
N ILE A 100 10.61 -1.02 -4.21
CA ILE A 100 9.52 -0.41 -3.43
C ILE A 100 9.12 -1.32 -2.25
N ILE A 101 8.98 -2.63 -2.47
CA ILE A 101 8.64 -3.57 -1.39
C ILE A 101 9.75 -3.57 -0.32
N GLN A 102 11.02 -3.66 -0.71
CA GLN A 102 12.15 -3.66 0.21
C GLN A 102 12.26 -2.35 1.00
N LEU A 103 11.96 -1.21 0.37
CA LEU A 103 11.89 0.07 1.06
C LEU A 103 10.91 0.01 2.24
N PHE A 104 9.68 -0.45 2.01
CA PHE A 104 8.67 -0.48 3.07
C PHE A 104 8.90 -1.59 4.11
N LEU A 105 9.47 -2.73 3.72
CA LEU A 105 9.87 -3.77 4.68
C LEU A 105 10.92 -3.27 5.68
N LYS A 106 11.88 -2.47 5.21
CA LYS A 106 12.90 -1.86 6.08
C LYS A 106 12.33 -0.77 7.01
N ASN A 107 11.14 -0.24 6.69
CA ASN A 107 10.54 0.92 7.36
C ASN A 107 9.22 0.61 8.06
N GLY A 108 9.11 -0.60 8.62
CA GLY A 108 8.03 -0.95 9.55
C GLY A 108 6.88 -1.74 8.95
N CYS A 109 6.97 -2.15 7.68
CA CYS A 109 6.07 -3.15 7.11
C CYS A 109 6.62 -4.57 7.26
N ARG A 110 5.72 -5.54 7.25
CA ARG A 110 6.03 -6.97 7.12
C ARG A 110 5.43 -7.50 5.81
N MET A 111 6.04 -8.50 5.19
CA MET A 111 5.38 -9.23 4.10
C MET A 111 4.08 -9.86 4.61
N ALA A 112 2.99 -9.67 3.86
CA ALA A 112 1.73 -10.34 4.12
C ALA A 112 1.87 -11.86 3.96
N ASP A 113 1.22 -12.62 4.83
CA ASP A 113 1.04 -14.06 4.65
C ASP A 113 0.00 -14.35 3.55
N ASN A 114 -0.03 -15.59 3.06
CA ASN A 114 -0.99 -16.02 2.04
C ASN A 114 -2.43 -15.81 2.52
N GLY A 115 -3.22 -15.07 1.76
CA GLY A 115 -4.61 -14.76 2.09
C GLY A 115 -4.79 -13.76 3.24
N GLU A 116 -3.73 -13.17 3.78
CA GLU A 116 -3.82 -12.36 5.00
C GLU A 116 -4.71 -11.12 4.84
N PHE A 117 -4.70 -10.46 3.67
CA PHE A 117 -5.60 -9.32 3.40
C PHE A 117 -7.08 -9.74 3.51
N THR A 118 -7.46 -10.86 2.92
CA THR A 118 -8.83 -11.38 2.96
C THR A 118 -9.19 -11.88 4.36
N MET A 119 -8.26 -12.55 5.04
CA MET A 119 -8.43 -12.95 6.44
C MET A 119 -8.71 -11.74 7.33
N ARG A 120 -7.97 -10.63 7.18
CA ARG A 120 -8.23 -9.38 7.92
C ARG A 120 -9.58 -8.78 7.57
N ALA A 121 -9.99 -8.84 6.30
CA ALA A 121 -11.32 -8.39 5.87
C ALA A 121 -12.44 -9.17 6.59
N PHE A 122 -12.34 -10.51 6.64
CA PHE A 122 -13.26 -11.37 7.39
C PHE A 122 -13.28 -11.01 8.89
N LEU A 123 -12.11 -10.90 9.52
CA LEU A 123 -11.99 -10.59 10.95
C LEU A 123 -12.55 -9.21 11.31
N ASN A 124 -12.48 -8.25 10.38
CA ASN A 124 -13.07 -6.92 10.52
C ASN A 124 -14.53 -6.83 10.06
N GLY A 125 -15.19 -7.97 9.80
CA GLY A 125 -16.61 -8.04 9.42
C GLY A 125 -16.92 -7.42 8.05
N LYS A 126 -15.94 -7.34 7.15
CA LYS A 126 -16.12 -6.81 5.79
C LYS A 126 -16.81 -7.81 4.86
N MET A 127 -16.69 -9.09 5.18
CA MET A 127 -17.25 -10.21 4.44
C MET A 127 -17.42 -11.41 5.40
N ASP A 128 -18.32 -12.34 5.05
CA ASP A 128 -18.43 -13.61 5.76
C ASP A 128 -17.43 -14.66 5.21
N LEU A 129 -17.37 -15.84 5.84
CA LEU A 129 -16.43 -16.88 5.44
C LEU A 129 -16.75 -17.49 4.06
N SER A 130 -18.01 -17.46 3.62
CA SER A 130 -18.39 -17.96 2.29
C SER A 130 -17.97 -17.02 1.17
N GLN A 131 -17.76 -15.75 1.50
CA GLN A 131 -17.26 -14.70 0.60
C GLN A 131 -15.73 -14.57 0.60
N ALA A 132 -15.04 -15.13 1.59
CA ALA A 132 -13.59 -15.01 1.83
C ALA A 132 -12.75 -16.00 1.01
#